data_AF-A0A257PXQ8-F1
#
_entry.id   AF-A0A257PXQ8-F1
#
_cell.length_a   1.000
_cell.length_b   1.000
_cell.length_c   1.000
_cell.angle_alpha   90.00
_cell.angle_beta   90.00
_cell.angle_gamma   90.00
#
_symmetry.space_group_name_H-M   'P 1'
#
loop_
_entity.id
_entity.type
_entity.pdbx_description
1 polymer ?
#
loop_
_entity_poly.entity_id
_entity_poly.type
_entity_poly.pdbx_seq_one_letter_code
_entity_poly.pdbx_strand_id
1 'polypeptide(L)'
;MAVNKIYPDAAAALAGLLRDGMTIMSGGFGLCGIPSSLILAIRDSGVKDLTIISNNAGIDDAGLGLLLHTRQVKKMISSYVGENATFAKQYLAGELEIEFNPQGTLAERI
;
A
#
# COMPACT_ATOMS: atom_id res chain seq x y z
N MET A 1 -14.05 -8.19 -30.38
CA MET A 1 -14.87 -7.88 -29.18
C MET A 1 -13.95 -7.27 -28.14
N ALA A 2 -14.34 -6.18 -27.49
CA ALA A 2 -13.52 -5.61 -26.41
C ALA A 2 -13.47 -6.58 -25.23
N VAL A 3 -12.29 -6.73 -24.61
CA VAL A 3 -12.12 -7.55 -23.40
C VAL A 3 -12.91 -6.91 -22.27
N ASN A 4 -13.80 -7.68 -21.63
CA ASN A 4 -14.49 -7.24 -20.42
C ASN A 4 -13.49 -7.15 -19.25
N LYS A 5 -13.39 -5.99 -18.60
CA LYS A 5 -12.48 -5.73 -17.47
C LYS A 5 -13.22 -5.59 -16.13
N ILE A 6 -14.51 -5.93 -16.10
CA ILE A 6 -15.31 -5.92 -14.86
C ILE A 6 -15.16 -7.29 -14.20
N TYR A 7 -14.70 -7.28 -12.95
CA TYR A 7 -14.53 -8.47 -12.12
C TYR A 7 -15.59 -8.50 -11.01
N PRO A 8 -15.99 -9.68 -10.53
CA PRO A 8 -17.03 -9.81 -9.50
C PRO A 8 -16.59 -9.27 -8.13
N ASP A 9 -15.30 -9.31 -7.81
CA ASP A 9 -14.73 -8.80 -6.57
C ASP A 9 -13.23 -8.47 -6.73
N ALA A 10 -12.63 -7.93 -5.66
CA ALA A 10 -11.22 -7.53 -5.61
C ALA A 10 -10.24 -8.72 -5.69
N ALA A 11 -10.60 -9.88 -5.12
CA ALA A 11 -9.74 -11.05 -5.14
C ALA A 11 -9.66 -11.62 -6.56
N ALA A 12 -10.79 -11.72 -7.27
CA ALA A 12 -10.87 -12.12 -8.66
C ALA A 12 -10.13 -11.14 -9.58
N ALA A 13 -10.19 -9.84 -9.30
CA ALA A 13 -9.47 -8.82 -10.06
C ALA A 13 -7.94 -8.92 -9.93
N LEU A 14 -7.44 -9.45 -8.81
CA LEU A 14 -6.00 -9.57 -8.50
C LEU A 14 -5.45 -11.00 -8.66
N ALA A 15 -6.31 -11.97 -8.94
CA ALA A 15 -5.94 -13.39 -9.04
C ALA A 15 -4.83 -13.61 -10.08
N GLY A 16 -3.72 -14.22 -9.65
CA GLY A 16 -2.56 -14.50 -10.51
C GLY A 16 -1.68 -13.29 -10.85
N LEU A 17 -2.03 -12.08 -10.38
CA LEU A 17 -1.23 -10.87 -10.60
C LEU A 17 -0.24 -10.61 -9.45
N LEU A 18 -0.62 -10.97 -8.23
CA LEU A 18 0.17 -10.68 -7.03
C LEU A 18 1.36 -11.62 -6.86
N ARG A 19 2.52 -11.06 -6.52
CA ARG A 19 3.75 -11.79 -6.17
C ARG A 19 4.59 -10.97 -5.19
N ASP A 20 5.51 -11.65 -4.50
CA ASP A 20 6.43 -11.00 -3.57
C ASP A 20 7.37 -10.02 -4.30
N GLY A 21 7.81 -8.98 -3.60
CA GLY A 21 8.77 -8.01 -4.13
C GLY A 21 8.19 -7.02 -5.14
N MET A 22 6.87 -6.97 -5.34
CA MET A 22 6.25 -6.04 -6.27
C MET A 22 6.25 -4.59 -5.77
N THR A 23 6.30 -3.68 -6.74
CA THR A 23 5.98 -2.26 -6.51
C THR A 23 4.52 -2.01 -6.83
N ILE A 24 3.76 -1.44 -5.88
CA ILE A 24 2.34 -1.12 -6.03
C ILE A 24 2.14 0.36 -5.71
N MET A 25 1.46 1.08 -6.60
CA MET A 25 0.97 2.42 -6.32
C MET A 25 -0.44 2.36 -5.74
N SER A 26 -0.66 3.01 -4.60
CA SER A 26 -1.97 3.13 -3.97
C SER A 26 -2.39 4.59 -3.87
N GLY A 27 -3.54 4.91 -4.45
CA GLY A 27 -4.18 6.22 -4.30
C GLY A 27 -4.71 6.46 -2.88
N GLY A 28 -5.11 7.71 -2.64
CA GLY A 28 -5.71 8.19 -1.40
C GLY A 28 -4.92 9.29 -0.70
N PHE A 29 -5.60 10.01 0.18
CA PHE A 29 -5.02 11.03 1.07
C PHE A 29 -5.53 10.81 2.50
N GLY A 30 -4.64 10.41 3.41
CA GLY A 30 -5.05 9.81 4.69
C GLY A 30 -5.93 8.58 4.44
N LEU A 31 -7.20 8.65 4.85
CA LEU A 31 -8.22 7.61 4.59
C LEU A 31 -9.22 8.00 3.49
N CYS A 32 -9.11 9.19 2.91
CA CYS A 32 -10.00 9.64 1.85
C CYS A 32 -9.56 9.06 0.50
N GLY A 33 -10.48 8.44 -0.23
CA GLY A 33 -10.22 7.91 -1.58
C GLY A 33 -9.29 6.69 -1.64
N ILE A 34 -9.15 5.95 -0.53
CA ILE A 34 -8.31 4.74 -0.49
C ILE A 34 -9.00 3.55 -1.18
N PRO A 35 -8.23 2.66 -1.87
CA PRO A 35 -8.77 1.47 -2.50
C PRO A 35 -8.99 0.33 -1.49
N SER A 36 -9.88 0.53 -0.51
CA SER A 36 -10.04 -0.36 0.66
C SER A 36 -10.25 -1.84 0.31
N SER A 37 -11.13 -2.16 -0.65
CA SER A 37 -11.38 -3.55 -1.06
C SER A 37 -10.15 -4.21 -1.69
N LEU A 38 -9.34 -3.48 -2.45
CA LEU A 38 -8.11 -4.00 -3.04
C LEU A 38 -7.02 -4.19 -1.99
N ILE A 39 -6.92 -3.27 -1.02
CA ILE A 39 -5.98 -3.40 0.11
C ILE A 39 -6.28 -4.67 0.92
N LEU A 40 -7.56 -4.95 1.20
CA LEU A 40 -7.97 -6.19 1.88
C LEU A 40 -7.61 -7.43 1.06
N ALA A 41 -7.85 -7.42 -0.25
CA ALA A 41 -7.47 -8.54 -1.11
C ALA A 41 -5.94 -8.77 -1.15
N ILE A 42 -5.15 -7.70 -1.19
CA ILE A 42 -3.68 -7.79 -1.10
C ILE A 42 -3.25 -8.35 0.26
N ARG A 43 -3.86 -7.87 1.35
CA ARG A 43 -3.61 -8.40 2.70
C ARG A 43 -3.86 -9.91 2.75
N ASP A 44 -5.02 -10.33 2.27
CA ASP A 44 -5.46 -11.73 2.35
C ASP A 44 -4.67 -12.65 1.41
N SER A 45 -4.07 -12.11 0.33
CA SER A 45 -3.16 -12.87 -0.53
C SER A 45 -1.83 -13.26 0.15
N GLY A 46 -1.44 -12.53 1.20
CA GLY A 46 -0.23 -12.82 1.97
C GLY A 46 1.11 -12.44 1.32
N VAL A 47 1.12 -11.88 0.10
CA VAL A 47 2.36 -11.47 -0.59
C VAL A 47 3.22 -10.52 0.25
N LYS A 48 4.53 -10.70 0.21
CA LYS A 48 5.52 -10.02 1.05
C LYS A 48 6.47 -9.13 0.24
N ASP A 49 7.32 -8.43 0.97
CA ASP A 49 8.39 -7.59 0.44
C ASP A 49 7.92 -6.49 -0.53
N LEU A 50 6.70 -5.99 -0.33
CA LEU A 50 6.13 -4.98 -1.21
C LEU A 50 6.84 -3.63 -1.08
N THR A 51 7.04 -2.96 -2.21
CA THR A 51 7.31 -1.53 -2.26
C THR A 51 6.02 -0.79 -2.54
N ILE A 52 5.57 0.07 -1.65
CA ILE A 52 4.33 0.82 -1.81
C ILE A 52 4.63 2.29 -2.08
N ILE A 53 4.05 2.81 -3.17
CA ILE A 53 4.04 4.23 -3.50
C ILE A 53 2.67 4.78 -3.09
N SER A 54 2.64 5.65 -2.08
CA SER A 54 1.40 6.29 -1.64
C SER A 54 1.70 7.54 -0.85
N ASN A 55 0.79 8.51 -0.87
CA ASN A 55 0.97 9.75 -0.11
C ASN A 55 1.17 9.48 1.39
N ASN A 56 0.34 8.59 1.94
CA ASN A 56 0.32 8.21 3.36
C ASN A 56 0.24 6.68 3.52
N ALA A 57 0.46 6.19 4.74
CA ALA A 57 0.30 4.78 5.10
C ALA A 57 -1.12 4.44 5.63
N GLY A 58 -2.04 5.40 5.68
CA GLY A 58 -3.27 5.26 6.48
C GLY A 58 -2.96 5.26 7.98
N ILE A 59 -3.86 4.68 8.77
CA ILE A 59 -3.72 4.51 10.23
C ILE A 59 -3.52 3.02 10.55
N ASP A 60 -3.21 2.66 11.79
CA ASP A 60 -2.95 1.27 12.19
C ASP A 60 -4.05 0.30 11.67
N ASP A 61 -5.32 0.53 12.02
CA ASP A 61 -6.41 -0.39 11.67
C ASP A 61 -7.12 -0.10 10.34
N ALA A 62 -6.60 0.79 9.48
CA ALA A 62 -7.26 1.12 8.21
C ALA A 62 -6.30 1.57 7.09
N GLY A 63 -6.67 1.24 5.84
CA GLY A 63 -5.83 1.53 4.68
C GLY A 63 -4.57 0.68 4.67
N LEU A 64 -3.44 1.25 4.22
CA LEU A 64 -2.19 0.52 4.07
C LEU A 64 -1.58 0.05 5.40
N GLY A 65 -2.01 0.60 6.55
CA GLY A 65 -1.62 0.12 7.87
C GLY A 65 -1.93 -1.36 8.11
N LEU A 66 -3.00 -1.88 7.48
CA LEU A 66 -3.32 -3.30 7.49
C LEU A 66 -2.19 -4.17 6.90
N LEU A 67 -1.50 -3.67 5.88
CA LEU A 67 -0.35 -4.36 5.27
C LEU A 67 0.91 -4.24 6.13
N LEU A 68 1.03 -3.18 6.94
CA LEU A 68 2.11 -3.05 7.92
C LEU A 68 1.94 -4.04 9.06
N HIS A 69 0.72 -4.22 9.59
CA HIS A 69 0.46 -5.19 10.66
C HIS A 69 0.81 -6.62 10.26
N THR A 70 0.55 -6.98 9.01
CA THR A 70 0.86 -8.28 8.43
C THR A 70 2.30 -8.40 7.92
N ARG A 71 3.13 -7.35 8.09
CA ARG A 71 4.53 -7.28 7.62
C ARG A 71 4.67 -7.59 6.12
N GLN A 72 3.74 -7.10 5.31
CA GLN A 72 3.76 -7.29 3.85
C GLN A 72 4.57 -6.22 3.13
N VAL A 73 4.82 -5.07 3.77
CA VAL A 73 5.53 -3.94 3.16
C VAL A 73 6.98 -3.92 3.62
N LYS A 74 7.90 -3.91 2.65
CA LYS A 74 9.34 -3.72 2.88
C LYS A 74 9.75 -2.26 2.75
N LYS A 75 9.17 -1.53 1.79
CA LYS A 75 9.53 -0.12 1.52
C LYS A 75 8.29 0.72 1.27
N MET A 76 8.28 1.92 1.84
CA MET A 76 7.29 2.97 1.57
C MET A 76 7.96 4.15 0.85
N ILE A 77 7.33 4.62 -0.22
CA ILE A 77 7.69 5.85 -0.93
C ILE A 77 6.53 6.82 -0.71
N SER A 78 6.72 7.77 0.20
CA SER A 78 5.63 8.56 0.78
C SER A 78 6.02 9.98 1.11
N SER A 79 5.01 10.85 1.27
CA SER A 79 5.22 12.24 1.65
C SER A 79 5.06 12.48 3.15
N TYR A 80 4.12 11.77 3.78
CA TYR A 80 3.83 11.89 5.20
C TYR A 80 3.29 10.58 5.75
N VAL A 81 3.87 10.09 6.85
CA VAL A 81 3.55 8.77 7.44
C VAL A 81 3.09 8.87 8.90
N GLY A 82 2.66 10.04 9.34
CA GLY A 82 2.15 10.25 10.70
C GLY A 82 0.85 9.50 10.99
N GLU A 83 0.47 9.48 12.27
CA GLU A 83 -0.74 8.80 12.81
C GLU A 83 -0.78 7.27 12.64
N ASN A 84 0.38 6.63 12.46
CA ASN A 84 0.50 5.18 12.42
C ASN A 84 1.64 4.70 13.34
N ALA A 85 1.28 4.16 14.51
CA ALA A 85 2.27 3.76 15.51
C ALA A 85 3.10 2.55 15.05
N THR A 86 2.46 1.62 14.34
CA THR A 86 3.10 0.44 13.76
C THR A 86 4.16 0.82 12.73
N PHE A 87 3.85 1.78 11.86
CA PHE A 87 4.80 2.35 10.90
C PHE A 87 6.05 2.85 11.62
N ALA A 88 5.86 3.75 12.60
CA ALA A 88 6.98 4.38 13.30
C ALA A 88 7.83 3.32 14.01
N LYS A 89 7.20 2.33 14.65
CA LYS A 89 7.89 1.22 15.32
C LYS A 89 8.71 0.38 14.34
N GLN A 90 8.15 -0.02 13.21
CA GLN A 90 8.86 -0.85 12.22
C GLN A 90 10.02 -0.10 11.57
N TYR A 91 9.82 1.19 11.24
CA TYR A 91 10.88 2.04 10.70
C TYR A 91 12.05 2.19 11.69
N LEU A 92 11.76 2.52 12.96
CA LEU A 92 12.78 2.66 14.00
C LEU A 92 13.50 1.34 14.32
N ALA A 93 12.83 0.20 14.11
CA ALA A 93 13.43 -1.13 14.25
C ALA A 93 14.25 -1.57 13.03
N GLY A 94 14.28 -0.80 11.94
CA GLY A 94 14.95 -1.17 10.69
C GLY A 94 14.23 -2.26 9.89
N GLU A 95 12.96 -2.51 10.19
CA GLU A 95 12.13 -3.54 9.53
C GLU A 95 11.38 -3.01 8.30
N LEU A 96 11.27 -1.68 8.19
CA LEU A 96 10.58 -0.97 7.11
C LEU A 96 11.47 0.14 6.57
N GLU A 97 11.71 0.15 5.26
CA GLU A 97 12.43 1.23 4.57
C GLU A 97 11.48 2.38 4.23
N ILE A 98 11.98 3.62 4.26
CA ILE A 98 11.24 4.79 3.76
C ILE A 98 12.09 5.66 2.84
N GLU A 99 11.48 6.08 1.74
CA GLU A 99 11.94 7.17 0.89
C GLU A 99 10.94 8.33 0.97
N PHE A 100 11.31 9.39 1.70
CA PHE A 100 10.48 10.59 1.79
C PHE A 100 10.53 11.42 0.51
N ASN A 101 9.36 11.77 0.03
CA ASN A 101 9.16 12.60 -1.15
C ASN A 101 8.22 13.75 -0.84
N PRO A 102 8.61 15.02 -1.06
CA PRO A 102 7.67 16.13 -0.96
C PRO A 102 6.40 15.84 -1.77
N GLN A 103 5.22 16.07 -1.21
CA GLN A 103 3.96 15.61 -1.79
C GLN A 103 3.76 16.03 -3.26
N GLY A 104 4.06 17.29 -3.59
CA GLY A 104 3.98 17.76 -4.98
C GLY A 104 4.96 17.05 -5.91
N THR A 105 6.18 16.78 -5.43
CA THR A 105 7.18 16.00 -6.18
C THR A 105 6.77 14.55 -6.35
N LEU A 106 6.18 13.93 -5.31
CA LEU A 106 5.66 12.56 -5.41
C LEU A 106 4.57 12.48 -6.49
N ALA A 107 3.65 13.45 -6.50
CA ALA A 107 2.57 13.51 -7.48
C ALA A 107 3.11 13.68 -8.92
N GLU A 108 4.11 14.53 -9.14
CA GLU A 108 4.68 14.77 -10.46
C GLU A 108 5.62 13.64 -10.95
N ARG A 109 6.13 12.81 -10.03
CA ARG A 109 6.99 11.66 -10.36
C ARG A 109 6.22 10.44 -10.85
N ILE A 110 4.92 10.36 -10.52
CA ILE A 110 4.01 9.27 -10.91
C ILE A 110 3.61 9.43 -12.37
#